data_AF-A0A1B6HF67-F1
#
_entry.id   AF-A0A1B6HF67-F1
#
_cell.length_a   1.000
_cell.length_b   1.000
_cell.length_c   1.000
_cell.angle_alpha   90.00
_cell.angle_beta   90.00
_cell.angle_gamma   90.00
#
_symmetry.space_group_name_H-M   'P 1'
#
loop_
_entity.id
_entity.type
_entity.pdbx_description
1 polymer ?
#
loop_
_entity_poly.entity_id
_entity_poly.type
_entity_poly.pdbx_seq_one_letter_code
_entity_poly.pdbx_strand_id
1 'polypeptide(L)'
;MPRQKFCIETLINWNIQTTRMLKVLDLGSRVRPCLRLMMFLSLLTFLTIFYFFSDVSSAGYMKFLRRNPNLETDFYSTAPDTYSSDSSINQTGGSKEGYLVWSPSCRIPDLDPWHESIRHLIHREEPMVCSELPPLTRVTGHTLQLIHANAHLYGEENSFHCCYQEITRRDADKFSPKVDDLFSVSNCIHFDDTINLTSEQQFIMVKCVAPWFWFWKKKIYTNLHAIVSIRKDIKKKLQNNLTLDRQKMSVLIVGIDSISRLNLIRTMPKTVRFLQKMGWVEMKGYNKIDDNTFPNLMAVLTGMNYTQVRKGC
;
A
#
# COMPACT_ATOMS: atom_id res chain seq x y z
N MET A 1 -11.05 -8.12 -0.09
CA MET A 1 -11.96 -9.03 -0.83
C MET A 1 -12.25 -8.52 -2.26
N PRO A 2 -11.60 -9.12 -3.29
CA PRO A 2 -12.28 -9.32 -4.58
C PRO A 2 -11.97 -10.70 -5.23
N ARG A 3 -11.53 -11.70 -4.46
CA ARG A 3 -11.17 -13.03 -5.01
C ARG A 3 -12.30 -14.06 -5.07
N GLN A 4 -13.49 -13.78 -4.53
CA GLN A 4 -14.58 -14.79 -4.46
C GLN A 4 -15.58 -14.77 -5.63
N LYS A 5 -15.60 -13.74 -6.48
CA LYS A 5 -16.50 -13.74 -7.65
C LYS A 5 -15.95 -14.46 -8.88
N PHE A 6 -14.64 -14.69 -8.94
CA PHE A 6 -13.99 -15.39 -10.05
C PHE A 6 -14.08 -16.92 -9.99
N CYS A 7 -14.72 -17.49 -8.96
CA CYS A 7 -14.92 -18.95 -8.87
C CYS A 7 -16.29 -19.41 -9.39
N ILE A 8 -17.33 -18.57 -9.38
CA ILE A 8 -18.69 -19.03 -9.68
C ILE A 8 -18.95 -19.10 -11.19
N GLU A 9 -18.46 -18.15 -11.98
CA GLU A 9 -18.62 -18.19 -13.45
C GLU A 9 -17.79 -19.30 -14.10
N THR A 10 -16.61 -19.60 -13.54
CA THR A 10 -15.76 -20.72 -13.97
C THR A 10 -16.37 -22.07 -13.59
N LEU A 11 -17.08 -22.16 -12.46
CA LEU A 11 -17.79 -23.39 -12.05
C LEU A 11 -19.01 -23.69 -12.94
N ILE A 12 -19.74 -22.68 -13.42
CA ILE A 12 -20.93 -22.90 -14.28
C ILE A 12 -20.51 -23.31 -15.70
N ASN A 13 -19.48 -22.68 -16.28
CA ASN A 13 -18.94 -23.09 -17.58
C ASN A 13 -18.22 -24.45 -17.53
N TRP A 14 -17.57 -24.77 -16.40
CA TRP A 14 -17.02 -26.11 -16.17
C TRP A 14 -18.12 -27.17 -16.02
N ASN A 15 -19.26 -26.85 -15.40
CA ASN A 15 -20.38 -27.79 -15.23
C ASN A 15 -21.06 -28.15 -16.57
N ILE A 16 -21.13 -27.21 -17.52
CA ILE A 16 -21.72 -27.42 -18.86
C ILE A 16 -20.75 -28.18 -19.79
N GLN A 17 -19.43 -27.92 -19.71
CA GLN A 17 -18.43 -28.70 -20.46
C GLN A 17 -18.21 -30.10 -19.87
N THR A 18 -18.28 -30.28 -18.55
CA THR A 18 -18.16 -31.60 -17.91
C THR A 18 -19.41 -32.46 -18.15
N THR A 19 -20.63 -31.91 -18.16
CA THR A 19 -21.82 -32.69 -18.54
C THR A 19 -21.84 -33.10 -20.02
N ARG A 20 -21.22 -32.32 -20.92
CA ARG A 20 -21.02 -32.73 -22.32
C ARG A 20 -19.92 -33.78 -22.48
N MET A 21 -18.79 -33.70 -21.75
CA MET A 21 -17.77 -34.76 -21.75
C MET A 21 -18.24 -36.06 -21.10
N LEU A 22 -19.04 -35.99 -20.03
CA LEU A 22 -19.58 -37.16 -19.32
C LEU A 22 -20.57 -37.98 -20.15
N LYS A 23 -21.25 -37.36 -21.13
CA LYS A 23 -22.10 -38.07 -22.11
C LYS A 23 -21.30 -38.74 -23.24
N VAL A 24 -20.12 -38.23 -23.59
CA VAL A 24 -19.26 -38.80 -24.64
C VAL A 24 -18.47 -40.02 -24.13
N LEU A 25 -18.28 -40.14 -22.80
CA LEU A 25 -17.49 -41.19 -22.16
C LEU A 25 -18.29 -42.36 -21.55
N ASP A 26 -19.59 -42.48 -21.86
CA ASP A 26 -20.48 -43.58 -21.41
C ASP A 26 -20.35 -43.96 -19.92
N LEU A 27 -20.28 -42.96 -19.04
CA LEU A 27 -20.10 -43.14 -17.58
C LEU A 27 -21.41 -43.43 -16.82
N GLY A 28 -22.53 -43.61 -17.53
CA GLY A 28 -23.83 -44.01 -16.97
C GLY A 28 -24.02 -45.53 -16.83
N SER A 29 -23.09 -46.33 -17.36
CA SER A 29 -23.22 -47.79 -17.44
C SER A 29 -22.42 -48.50 -16.34
N ARG A 30 -23.03 -49.52 -15.72
CA ARG A 30 -22.55 -50.30 -14.58
C ARG A 30 -21.47 -51.32 -14.98
N VAL A 31 -20.49 -50.91 -15.78
CA VAL A 31 -19.49 -51.81 -16.37
C VAL A 31 -18.12 -51.14 -16.30
N ARG A 32 -17.18 -51.73 -15.53
CA ARG A 32 -15.74 -51.40 -15.35
C ARG A 32 -15.35 -50.77 -13.99
N PRO A 33 -15.43 -51.56 -12.88
CA PRO A 33 -14.92 -51.15 -11.57
C PRO A 33 -13.41 -50.82 -11.57
N CYS A 34 -12.61 -51.51 -12.38
CA CYS A 34 -11.16 -51.28 -12.46
C CYS A 34 -10.79 -49.90 -13.01
N LEU A 35 -11.59 -49.34 -13.94
CA LEU A 35 -11.32 -48.03 -14.51
C LEU A 35 -11.54 -46.90 -13.50
N ARG A 36 -12.55 -47.06 -12.63
CA ARG A 36 -12.80 -46.12 -11.52
C ARG A 36 -11.68 -46.17 -10.48
N LEU A 37 -11.19 -47.37 -10.14
CA LEU A 37 -10.07 -47.52 -9.22
C LEU A 37 -8.79 -46.88 -9.79
N MET A 38 -8.50 -47.08 -11.07
CA MET A 38 -7.36 -46.46 -11.77
C MET A 38 -7.44 -44.92 -11.77
N MET A 39 -8.62 -44.35 -12.04
CA MET A 39 -8.82 -42.90 -11.97
C MET A 39 -8.66 -42.36 -10.55
N PHE A 40 -9.16 -43.09 -9.54
CA PHE A 40 -9.04 -42.67 -8.14
C PHE A 40 -7.59 -42.71 -7.65
N LEU A 41 -6.84 -43.76 -8.02
CA LEU A 41 -5.42 -43.88 -7.73
C LEU A 41 -4.61 -42.78 -8.43
N SER A 42 -4.93 -42.45 -9.69
CA SER A 42 -4.29 -41.35 -10.43
C SER A 42 -4.57 -39.98 -9.81
N LEU A 43 -5.76 -39.76 -9.26
CA LEU A 43 -6.08 -38.50 -8.57
C LEU A 43 -5.33 -38.41 -7.24
N LEU A 44 -5.22 -39.53 -6.51
CA LEU A 44 -4.50 -39.59 -5.24
C LEU A 44 -3.01 -39.30 -5.43
N THR A 45 -2.38 -39.87 -6.46
CA THR A 45 -0.97 -39.62 -6.78
C THR A 45 -0.72 -38.18 -7.21
N PHE A 46 -1.65 -37.57 -7.96
CA PHE A 46 -1.53 -36.16 -8.34
C PHE A 46 -1.60 -35.23 -7.12
N LEU A 47 -2.50 -35.51 -6.18
CA LEU A 47 -2.64 -34.73 -4.94
C LEU A 47 -1.43 -34.89 -4.01
N THR A 48 -0.85 -36.08 -3.90
CA THR A 48 0.36 -36.29 -3.09
C THR A 48 1.58 -35.58 -3.67
N ILE A 49 1.75 -35.60 -5.00
CA ILE A 49 2.79 -34.84 -5.70
C ILE A 49 2.63 -33.34 -5.43
N PHE A 50 1.42 -32.80 -5.56
CA PHE A 50 1.15 -31.38 -5.34
C PHE A 50 1.44 -30.97 -3.88
N TYR A 51 1.08 -31.81 -2.91
CA TYR A 51 1.40 -31.60 -1.51
C TYR A 51 2.92 -31.58 -1.27
N PHE A 52 3.65 -32.55 -1.82
CA PHE A 52 5.11 -32.63 -1.67
C PHE A 52 5.84 -31.44 -2.31
N PHE A 53 5.42 -31.00 -3.50
CA PHE A 53 6.01 -29.82 -4.15
C PHE A 53 5.67 -28.51 -3.43
N SER A 54 4.50 -28.42 -2.79
CA SER A 54 4.15 -27.25 -1.98
C SER A 54 5.07 -27.08 -0.76
N ASP A 55 5.47 -28.18 -0.11
CA ASP A 55 6.41 -28.17 1.02
C ASP A 55 7.86 -27.84 0.60
N VAL A 56 8.29 -28.24 -0.60
CA VAL A 56 9.63 -27.91 -1.10
C VAL A 56 9.79 -26.42 -1.40
N SER A 57 8.71 -25.75 -1.81
CA SER A 57 8.73 -24.31 -2.12
C SER A 57 8.86 -23.41 -0.88
N SER A 58 8.39 -23.86 0.29
CA SER A 58 8.50 -23.12 1.56
C SER A 58 9.86 -23.33 2.24
N ALA A 59 10.48 -24.50 2.07
CA ALA A 59 11.77 -24.84 2.65
C ALA A 59 12.96 -24.07 2.01
N GLY A 60 12.90 -23.77 0.72
CA GLY A 60 13.95 -23.03 -0.01
C GLY A 60 14.15 -21.60 0.50
N TYR A 61 13.06 -20.90 0.80
CA TYR A 61 13.08 -19.51 1.27
C TYR A 61 13.63 -19.40 2.70
N MET A 62 13.21 -20.30 3.60
CA MET A 62 13.71 -20.31 4.98
C MET A 62 15.18 -20.74 5.09
N LYS A 63 15.68 -21.55 4.13
CA LYS A 63 17.09 -21.96 4.08
C LYS A 63 18.04 -20.85 3.61
N PHE A 64 17.54 -19.88 2.83
CA PHE A 64 18.29 -18.69 2.45
C PHE A 64 18.49 -17.73 3.65
N LEU A 65 17.44 -17.51 4.45
CA LEU A 65 17.53 -16.67 5.66
C LEU A 65 18.42 -17.27 6.75
N ARG A 66 18.53 -18.61 6.85
CA ARG A 66 19.35 -19.27 7.87
C ARG A 66 20.86 -19.24 7.57
N ARG A 67 21.30 -18.83 6.36
CA ARG A 67 22.72 -18.98 5.95
C ARG A 67 23.63 -17.79 6.29
N ASN A 68 23.12 -16.70 6.88
CA ASN A 68 23.94 -15.58 7.37
C ASN A 68 23.56 -15.09 8.79
N PRO A 69 23.66 -15.93 9.83
CA PRO A 69 23.48 -15.49 11.22
C PRO A 69 24.64 -14.62 11.75
N ASN A 70 25.71 -14.42 10.98
CA ASN A 70 26.91 -13.68 11.41
C ASN A 70 26.90 -12.19 11.03
N LEU A 71 25.86 -11.68 10.35
CA LEU A 71 25.79 -10.24 10.00
C LEU A 71 25.17 -9.39 11.14
N GLU A 72 24.42 -10.02 12.04
CA GLU A 72 23.67 -9.33 13.10
C GLU A 72 24.49 -9.19 14.40
N THR A 73 25.45 -10.09 14.63
CA THR A 73 26.28 -10.12 15.83
C THR A 73 27.45 -9.13 15.83
N ASP A 74 27.93 -8.70 14.66
CA ASP A 74 29.06 -7.75 14.58
C ASP A 74 28.64 -6.29 14.83
N PHE A 75 27.33 -5.97 14.82
CA PHE A 75 26.85 -4.59 15.00
C PHE A 75 26.62 -4.20 16.47
N TYR A 76 26.47 -5.17 17.37
CA TYR A 76 26.17 -4.93 18.79
C TYR A 76 27.39 -4.97 19.73
N SER A 77 28.57 -5.38 19.25
CA SER A 77 29.73 -5.66 20.12
C SER A 77 30.86 -4.62 20.10
N THR A 78 30.69 -3.48 19.43
CA THR A 78 31.67 -2.38 19.48
C THR A 78 31.03 -1.06 19.91
N ALA A 79 30.62 -1.00 21.18
CA ALA A 79 30.54 0.27 21.90
C ALA A 79 31.80 0.35 22.79
N PRO A 80 32.79 1.21 22.48
CA PRO A 80 33.87 1.47 23.41
C PRO A 80 33.32 2.29 24.58
N ASP A 81 33.38 1.71 25.77
CA ASP A 81 33.28 2.45 27.02
C ASP A 81 34.46 3.43 27.09
N THR A 82 34.15 4.73 27.20
CA THR A 82 34.96 5.86 27.71
C THR A 82 34.85 7.08 26.79
N TYR A 83 33.87 7.96 27.05
CA TYR A 83 33.88 9.33 26.53
C TYR A 83 34.89 10.15 27.33
N SER A 84 36.11 10.29 26.80
CA SER A 84 36.99 11.39 27.20
C SER A 84 36.53 12.64 26.45
N SER A 85 35.96 13.59 27.18
CA SER A 85 35.58 14.91 26.66
C SER A 85 36.85 15.74 26.43
N ASP A 86 37.50 15.53 25.29
CA ASP A 86 38.53 16.45 24.81
C ASP A 86 37.86 17.70 24.21
N SER A 87 38.00 18.82 24.92
CA SER A 87 37.39 20.13 24.63
C SER A 87 38.06 20.90 23.50
N SER A 88 38.81 20.23 22.62
CA SER A 88 39.58 20.84 21.54
C SER A 88 38.98 20.70 20.13
N ILE A 89 37.85 20.00 19.93
CA ILE A 89 37.19 19.93 18.61
C ILE A 89 36.22 21.12 18.44
N ASN A 90 36.78 22.33 18.44
CA ASN A 90 36.08 23.50 17.92
C ASN A 90 36.65 23.85 16.54
N GLN A 91 35.77 23.68 15.55
CA GLN A 91 35.79 24.32 14.23
C GLN A 91 36.76 23.77 13.18
N THR A 92 36.31 22.70 12.51
CA THR A 92 36.11 22.67 11.05
C THR A 92 35.21 21.48 10.73
N GLY A 93 33.93 21.55 11.12
CA GLY A 93 32.89 20.61 10.67
C GLY A 93 32.53 20.85 9.21
N GLY A 94 33.52 20.99 8.34
CA GLY A 94 33.34 21.22 6.91
C GLY A 94 32.85 19.95 6.26
N SER A 95 31.87 20.09 5.36
CA SER A 95 31.44 19.01 4.48
C SER A 95 32.66 18.41 3.77
N LYS A 96 33.04 17.19 4.14
CA LYS A 96 34.05 16.45 3.38
C LYS A 96 33.40 15.98 2.09
N GLU A 97 34.04 16.26 0.95
CA GLU A 97 33.57 15.80 -0.35
C GLU A 97 33.32 14.28 -0.33
N GLY A 98 32.18 13.87 -0.87
CA GLY A 98 31.74 12.47 -0.88
C GLY A 98 31.06 11.98 0.41
N TYR A 99 30.85 12.83 1.42
CA TYR A 99 30.18 12.45 2.67
C TYR A 99 28.99 13.35 3.01
N LEU A 100 27.89 12.72 3.43
CA LEU A 100 26.72 13.38 4.05
C LEU A 100 27.03 13.82 5.49
N VAL A 101 27.78 12.99 6.23
CA VAL A 101 28.21 13.25 7.60
C VAL A 101 29.66 12.81 7.73
N TRP A 102 30.49 13.68 8.31
CA TRP A 102 31.89 13.38 8.56
C TRP A 102 32.31 13.83 9.96
N SER A 103 32.53 12.87 10.84
CA SER A 103 33.12 13.06 12.16
C SER A 103 34.01 11.85 12.52
N PRO A 104 34.81 11.93 13.61
CA PRO A 104 35.57 10.78 14.09
C PRO A 104 34.70 9.56 14.42
N SER A 105 33.50 9.78 14.94
CA SER A 105 32.59 8.73 15.40
C SER A 105 31.54 8.30 14.37
N CYS A 106 31.26 9.12 13.35
CA CYS A 106 30.23 8.84 12.35
C CYS A 106 30.66 9.32 10.96
N ARG A 107 30.63 8.42 9.99
CA ARG A 107 31.01 8.69 8.60
C ARG A 107 29.94 8.11 7.68
N ILE A 108 29.12 8.97 7.09
CA ILE A 108 28.04 8.57 6.18
C ILE A 108 28.40 9.05 4.78
N PRO A 109 28.70 8.16 3.82
CA PRO A 109 29.00 8.55 2.44
C PRO A 109 27.76 9.10 1.73
N ASP A 110 27.94 10.02 0.79
CA ASP A 110 26.89 10.44 -0.16
C ASP A 110 26.93 9.54 -1.39
N LEU A 111 26.17 8.45 -1.32
CA LEU A 111 26.15 7.42 -2.36
C LEU A 111 25.34 7.89 -3.58
N ASP A 112 25.86 7.59 -4.78
CA ASP A 112 25.12 7.78 -6.03
C ASP A 112 23.92 6.81 -6.09
N PRO A 113 22.67 7.32 -6.19
CA PRO A 113 21.48 6.47 -6.34
C PRO A 113 21.51 5.57 -7.58
N TRP A 114 22.35 5.85 -8.58
CA TRP A 114 22.42 5.11 -9.85
C TRP A 114 23.77 4.44 -10.08
N HIS A 115 24.55 4.22 -9.03
CA HIS A 115 25.87 3.64 -9.13
C HIS A 115 25.87 2.31 -9.91
N GLU A 116 26.88 2.11 -10.77
CA GLU A 116 26.93 0.98 -11.71
C GLU A 116 26.83 -0.38 -11.00
N SER A 117 27.39 -0.50 -9.79
CA SER A 117 27.36 -1.74 -9.00
C SER A 117 25.96 -2.23 -8.63
N ILE A 118 24.94 -1.35 -8.59
CA ILE A 118 23.56 -1.73 -8.26
C ILE A 118 22.62 -1.67 -9.47
N ARG A 119 23.11 -1.21 -10.63
CA ARG A 119 22.28 -0.99 -11.82
C ARG A 119 21.51 -2.23 -12.24
N HIS A 120 22.12 -3.40 -12.10
CA HIS A 120 21.50 -4.70 -12.39
C HIS A 120 20.36 -5.09 -11.43
N LEU A 121 20.28 -4.48 -10.25
CA LEU A 121 19.21 -4.69 -9.26
C LEU A 121 18.04 -3.72 -9.43
N ILE A 122 18.19 -2.71 -10.29
CA ILE A 122 17.17 -1.69 -10.51
C ILE A 122 16.29 -2.12 -11.67
N HIS A 123 15.06 -2.49 -11.37
CA HIS A 123 14.04 -2.80 -12.36
C HIS A 123 12.94 -1.75 -12.33
N ARG A 124 12.55 -1.31 -13.52
CA ARG A 124 11.40 -0.43 -13.67
C ARG A 124 10.19 -1.28 -13.99
N GLU A 125 9.23 -1.27 -13.08
CA GLU A 125 7.93 -1.87 -13.32
C GLU A 125 7.13 -1.01 -14.28
N GLU A 126 6.42 -1.67 -15.20
CA GLU A 126 5.49 -0.97 -16.08
C GLU A 126 4.30 -0.45 -15.27
N PRO A 127 3.79 0.75 -15.58
CA PRO A 127 2.63 1.29 -14.88
C PRO A 127 1.42 0.35 -14.98
N MET A 128 0.73 0.17 -13.85
CA MET A 128 -0.54 -0.57 -13.84
C MET A 128 -1.62 0.23 -14.61
N VAL A 129 -2.18 -0.40 -15.65
CA VAL A 129 -3.36 0.15 -16.36
C VAL A 129 -4.62 -0.25 -15.59
N CYS A 130 -5.25 0.72 -14.92
CA CYS A 130 -6.45 0.47 -14.11
C CYS A 130 -7.74 0.32 -14.93
N SER A 131 -7.84 1.02 -16.06
CA SER A 131 -9.01 1.03 -16.95
C SER A 131 -8.58 1.55 -18.33
N GLU A 132 -9.13 0.98 -19.39
CA GLU A 132 -8.98 1.49 -20.76
C GLU A 132 -9.94 2.65 -21.06
N LEU A 133 -11.01 2.78 -20.27
CA LEU A 133 -11.99 3.86 -20.37
C LEU A 133 -11.62 5.04 -19.46
N PRO A 134 -11.85 6.29 -19.90
CA PRO A 134 -11.59 7.48 -19.09
C PRO A 134 -12.57 7.60 -17.92
N PRO A 135 -12.21 8.20 -16.79
CA PRO A 135 -13.07 8.26 -15.61
C PRO A 135 -14.47 8.83 -15.89
N LEU A 136 -15.51 8.16 -15.39
CA LEU A 136 -16.90 8.64 -15.49
C LEU A 136 -17.24 9.69 -14.43
N THR A 137 -16.42 9.82 -13.38
CA THR A 137 -16.63 10.80 -12.31
C THR A 137 -15.35 11.50 -11.90
N ARG A 138 -15.50 12.73 -11.42
CA ARG A 138 -14.43 13.52 -10.80
C ARG A 138 -14.92 14.20 -9.52
N VAL A 139 -13.97 14.54 -8.66
CA VAL A 139 -14.22 15.43 -7.53
C VAL A 139 -13.46 16.72 -7.76
N THR A 140 -14.12 17.86 -7.59
CA THR A 140 -13.51 19.19 -7.62
C THR A 140 -13.91 19.92 -6.34
N GLY A 141 -12.94 20.18 -5.47
CA GLY A 141 -13.21 20.66 -4.11
C GLY A 141 -14.01 19.63 -3.30
N HIS A 142 -15.27 19.95 -2.99
CA HIS A 142 -16.21 19.06 -2.30
C HIS A 142 -17.34 18.59 -3.22
N THR A 143 -17.28 18.87 -4.51
CA THR A 143 -18.34 18.51 -5.45
C THR A 143 -17.93 17.26 -6.22
N LEU A 144 -18.69 16.19 -6.06
CA LEU A 144 -18.64 15.00 -6.91
C LEU A 144 -19.51 15.26 -8.13
N GLN A 145 -18.97 14.99 -9.32
CA GLN A 145 -19.65 15.25 -10.59
C GLN A 145 -19.49 14.07 -11.56
N LEU A 146 -20.55 13.79 -12.32
CA LEU A 146 -20.54 12.93 -13.51
C LEU A 146 -19.88 13.65 -14.70
N ILE A 147 -18.96 12.99 -15.37
CA ILE A 147 -18.33 13.51 -16.58
C ILE A 147 -19.19 13.06 -17.77
N HIS A 148 -20.20 13.86 -18.12
CA HIS A 148 -21.14 13.56 -19.23
C HIS A 148 -20.44 13.27 -20.56
N ALA A 149 -19.33 13.97 -20.84
CA ALA A 149 -18.51 13.72 -22.03
C ALA A 149 -18.03 12.26 -22.15
N ASN A 150 -17.89 11.54 -21.03
CA ASN A 150 -17.46 10.14 -21.02
C ASN A 150 -18.65 9.15 -20.89
N ALA A 151 -19.87 9.63 -20.64
CA ALA A 151 -21.03 8.77 -20.35
C ALA A 151 -21.31 7.76 -21.46
N HIS A 152 -21.23 8.21 -22.73
CA HIS A 152 -21.45 7.39 -23.92
C HIS A 152 -20.50 6.16 -24.02
N LEU A 153 -19.34 6.18 -23.36
CA LEU A 153 -18.40 5.05 -23.34
C LEU A 153 -18.82 3.95 -22.35
N TYR A 154 -19.72 4.26 -21.43
CA TYR A 154 -20.17 3.36 -20.37
C TYR A 154 -21.60 2.85 -20.57
N GLY A 155 -22.37 3.50 -21.44
CA GLY A 155 -23.75 3.18 -21.80
C GLY A 155 -24.39 4.34 -22.57
N GLU A 156 -25.66 4.20 -22.95
CA GLU A 156 -26.41 5.35 -23.47
C GLU A 156 -26.61 6.38 -22.36
N GLU A 157 -26.68 7.66 -22.74
CA GLU A 157 -26.94 8.73 -21.79
C GLU A 157 -28.31 8.51 -21.13
N ASN A 158 -28.37 8.59 -19.79
CA ASN A 158 -29.53 8.20 -18.95
C ASN A 158 -29.85 6.70 -18.88
N SER A 159 -29.05 5.81 -19.47
CA SER A 159 -29.28 4.35 -19.40
C SER A 159 -28.68 3.70 -18.17
N PHE A 160 -28.03 4.47 -17.29
CA PHE A 160 -27.38 3.95 -16.09
C PHE A 160 -27.60 4.87 -14.90
N HIS A 161 -27.56 4.29 -13.71
CA HIS A 161 -27.69 5.04 -12.46
C HIS A 161 -26.41 4.90 -11.66
N CYS A 162 -25.94 6.03 -11.15
CA CYS A 162 -24.80 6.09 -10.25
C CYS A 162 -25.26 6.30 -8.81
N CYS A 163 -24.45 5.81 -7.89
CA CYS A 163 -24.55 6.14 -6.48
C CYS A 163 -23.15 6.19 -5.86
N TYR A 164 -23.02 6.91 -4.76
CA TYR A 164 -21.78 7.00 -4.01
C TYR A 164 -21.95 6.42 -2.61
N GLN A 165 -20.85 5.93 -2.05
CA GLN A 165 -20.76 5.37 -0.71
C GLN A 165 -19.53 5.95 -0.03
N GLU A 166 -19.66 6.36 1.22
CA GLU A 166 -18.54 6.73 2.05
C GLU A 166 -17.85 5.48 2.58
N ILE A 167 -16.52 5.47 2.53
CA ILE A 167 -15.67 4.46 3.17
C ILE A 167 -15.11 5.08 4.44
N THR A 168 -15.41 4.46 5.57
CA THR A 168 -14.84 4.83 6.87
C THR A 168 -13.99 3.70 7.40
N ARG A 169 -12.80 4.04 7.90
CA ARG A 169 -11.95 3.08 8.60
C ARG A 169 -12.63 2.75 9.94
N ARG A 170 -12.70 1.47 10.28
CA ARG A 170 -13.09 1.03 11.61
C ARG A 170 -11.83 0.72 12.39
N ASP A 171 -11.66 1.40 13.51
CA ASP A 171 -10.56 1.08 14.41
C ASP A 171 -10.79 -0.31 14.99
N ALA A 172 -9.73 -1.11 15.02
CA ALA A 172 -9.79 -2.43 15.62
C ALA A 172 -9.52 -2.27 17.12
N ASP A 173 -10.49 -2.67 17.96
CA ASP A 173 -10.32 -2.67 19.42
C ASP A 173 -9.20 -3.61 19.89
N LYS A 174 -8.76 -4.53 19.02
CA LYS A 174 -7.67 -5.47 19.26
C LYS A 174 -6.79 -5.58 18.01
N PHE A 175 -5.49 -5.79 18.22
CA PHE A 175 -4.55 -6.04 17.13
C PHE A 175 -5.02 -7.24 16.30
N SER A 176 -5.36 -6.99 15.04
CA SER A 176 -5.79 -8.01 14.08
C SER A 176 -4.83 -7.98 12.89
N PRO A 177 -4.34 -9.14 12.42
CA PRO A 177 -3.51 -9.20 11.21
C PRO A 177 -4.27 -8.77 9.94
N LYS A 178 -5.58 -8.54 10.04
CA LYS A 178 -6.45 -8.04 8.95
C LYS A 178 -7.03 -6.66 9.25
N VAL A 179 -6.31 -5.84 10.02
CA VAL A 179 -6.76 -4.48 10.34
C VAL A 179 -7.02 -3.64 9.09
N ASP A 180 -6.26 -3.86 8.01
CA ASP A 180 -6.42 -3.15 6.74
C ASP A 180 -7.71 -3.53 5.99
N ASP A 181 -8.29 -4.69 6.29
CA ASP A 181 -9.60 -5.11 5.75
C ASP A 181 -10.77 -4.54 6.56
N LEU A 182 -10.51 -3.86 7.69
CA LEU A 182 -11.53 -3.39 8.62
C LEU A 182 -12.03 -1.98 8.24
N PHE A 183 -12.99 -1.94 7.33
CA PHE A 183 -13.69 -0.72 6.95
C PHE A 183 -15.21 -0.91 7.01
N SER A 184 -15.93 0.21 7.01
CA SER A 184 -17.37 0.29 6.80
C SER A 184 -17.66 1.07 5.54
N VAL A 185 -18.75 0.70 4.88
CA VAL A 185 -19.25 1.35 3.68
C VAL A 185 -20.67 1.80 3.96
N SER A 186 -20.96 3.08 3.72
CA SER A 186 -22.30 3.61 3.92
C SER A 186 -23.32 3.02 2.93
N ASN A 187 -24.59 3.35 3.12
CA ASN A 187 -25.62 3.13 2.10
C ASN A 187 -25.25 3.85 0.81
N CYS A 188 -25.70 3.30 -0.33
CA CYS A 188 -25.50 3.92 -1.63
C CYS A 188 -26.48 5.06 -1.81
N ILE A 189 -25.97 6.29 -1.91
CA ILE A 189 -26.77 7.49 -2.12
C ILE A 189 -26.73 7.83 -3.60
N HIS A 190 -27.90 7.82 -4.23
CA HIS A 190 -28.05 8.11 -5.66
C HIS A 190 -27.79 9.59 -5.96
N PHE A 191 -27.18 9.84 -7.12
CA PHE A 191 -27.01 11.18 -7.67
C PHE A 191 -27.00 11.08 -9.20
N ASP A 192 -27.54 12.10 -9.87
CA ASP A 192 -27.71 12.08 -11.33
C ASP A 192 -26.60 12.86 -12.06
N ASP A 193 -26.19 14.01 -11.52
CA ASP A 193 -25.14 14.84 -12.12
C ASP A 193 -24.09 15.25 -11.09
N THR A 194 -24.48 16.14 -10.16
CA THR A 194 -23.58 16.70 -9.15
C THR A 194 -24.12 16.51 -7.75
N ILE A 195 -23.23 16.25 -6.80
CA ILE A 195 -23.54 16.24 -5.37
C ILE A 195 -22.43 16.91 -4.56
N ASN A 196 -22.83 17.71 -3.57
CA ASN A 196 -21.91 18.31 -2.63
C ASN A 196 -21.67 17.36 -1.45
N LEU A 197 -20.43 16.94 -1.30
CA LEU A 197 -19.95 16.13 -0.20
C LEU A 197 -19.69 17.01 1.01
N THR A 198 -19.81 16.42 2.19
CA THR A 198 -19.50 17.11 3.45
C THR A 198 -17.99 17.19 3.66
N SER A 199 -17.55 18.12 4.51
CA SER A 199 -16.13 18.27 4.88
C SER A 199 -15.54 17.06 5.59
N GLU A 200 -16.38 16.18 6.14
CA GLU A 200 -15.94 15.00 6.89
C GLU A 200 -15.76 13.77 5.98
N GLN A 201 -16.31 13.81 4.76
CA GLN A 201 -16.25 12.73 3.80
C GLN A 201 -14.93 12.72 3.03
N GLN A 202 -14.01 11.85 3.45
CA GLN A 202 -12.65 11.78 2.89
C GLN A 202 -12.48 10.71 1.80
N PHE A 203 -13.21 9.60 1.90
CA PHE A 203 -13.07 8.48 0.96
C PHE A 203 -14.44 8.13 0.39
N ILE A 204 -14.64 8.42 -0.90
CA ILE A 204 -15.90 8.18 -1.59
C ILE A 204 -15.71 7.15 -2.68
N MET A 205 -16.48 6.07 -2.61
CA MET A 205 -16.57 5.07 -3.67
C MET A 205 -17.83 5.33 -4.49
N VAL A 206 -17.65 5.52 -5.80
CA VAL A 206 -18.76 5.64 -6.76
C VAL A 206 -18.98 4.30 -7.45
N LYS A 207 -20.23 3.92 -7.64
CA LYS A 207 -20.65 2.75 -8.43
C LYS A 207 -21.73 3.18 -9.40
N CYS A 208 -21.61 2.77 -10.66
CA CYS A 208 -22.67 2.94 -11.64
C CYS A 208 -23.10 1.59 -12.19
N VAL A 209 -24.41 1.46 -12.42
CA VAL A 209 -25.04 0.24 -12.92
C VAL A 209 -25.99 0.54 -14.07
N ALA A 210 -25.93 -0.28 -15.12
CA ALA A 210 -26.85 -0.24 -16.25
C ALA A 210 -27.79 -1.47 -16.21
N PRO A 211 -29.02 -1.37 -16.73
CA PRO A 211 -29.83 -2.52 -17.07
C PRO A 211 -29.09 -3.43 -18.06
N TRP A 212 -29.19 -4.75 -17.88
CA TRP A 212 -28.58 -5.72 -18.79
C TRP A 212 -29.63 -6.67 -19.39
N PHE A 213 -30.34 -7.43 -18.55
CA PHE A 213 -31.41 -8.33 -19.01
C PHE A 213 -32.50 -8.49 -17.95
N TRP A 214 -33.76 -8.30 -18.35
CA TRP A 214 -34.95 -8.35 -17.50
C TRP A 214 -34.82 -7.48 -16.23
N PHE A 215 -34.50 -8.06 -15.07
CA PHE A 215 -34.30 -7.35 -13.80
C PHE A 215 -32.82 -7.25 -13.34
N TRP A 216 -31.87 -7.73 -14.14
CA TRP A 216 -30.46 -7.77 -13.74
C TRP A 216 -29.74 -6.47 -14.10
N LYS A 217 -29.07 -5.90 -13.09
CA LYS A 217 -28.23 -4.71 -13.22
C LYS A 217 -26.76 -5.14 -13.35
N LYS A 218 -26.07 -4.66 -14.38
CA LYS A 218 -24.62 -4.85 -14.54
C LYS A 218 -23.86 -3.66 -13.99
N LYS A 219 -22.83 -3.94 -13.21
CA LYS A 219 -21.85 -2.95 -12.76
C LYS A 219 -20.96 -2.53 -13.95
N ILE A 220 -21.04 -1.26 -14.33
CA ILE A 220 -20.30 -0.71 -15.48
C ILE A 220 -19.13 0.19 -15.06
N TYR A 221 -19.18 0.75 -13.85
CA TYR A 221 -18.15 1.67 -13.37
C TYR A 221 -17.96 1.55 -11.86
N THR A 222 -16.71 1.63 -11.42
CA THR A 222 -16.37 1.88 -10.02
C THR A 222 -15.08 2.63 -9.91
N ASN A 223 -15.11 3.65 -9.07
CA ASN A 223 -13.93 4.45 -8.79
C ASN A 223 -13.95 4.93 -7.33
N LEU A 224 -12.76 5.18 -6.79
CA LEU A 224 -12.55 5.67 -5.44
C LEU A 224 -11.92 7.06 -5.54
N HIS A 225 -12.54 8.02 -4.86
CA HIS A 225 -12.07 9.38 -4.73
C HIS A 225 -11.60 9.61 -3.29
N ALA A 226 -10.32 9.94 -3.13
CA ALA A 226 -9.76 10.41 -1.87
C ALA A 226 -9.74 11.95 -1.89
N ILE A 227 -10.33 12.55 -0.87
CA ILE A 227 -10.62 13.99 -0.79
C ILE A 227 -9.91 14.54 0.43
N VAL A 228 -9.08 15.55 0.21
CA VAL A 228 -8.38 16.27 1.28
C VAL A 228 -9.13 17.57 1.56
N SER A 229 -10.06 17.50 2.51
CA SER A 229 -10.89 18.63 2.95
C SER A 229 -10.35 19.25 4.25
N ILE A 230 -10.41 20.58 4.35
CA ILE A 230 -10.21 21.22 5.67
C ILE A 230 -11.48 20.98 6.50
N ARG A 231 -11.37 20.10 7.48
CA ARG A 231 -12.45 19.78 8.42
C ARG A 231 -12.90 20.99 9.23
N LYS A 232 -14.15 20.95 9.72
CA LYS A 232 -14.76 22.06 10.46
C LYS A 232 -14.00 22.39 11.75
N ASP A 233 -13.52 21.37 12.46
CA ASP A 233 -12.72 21.53 13.69
C ASP A 233 -11.41 22.27 13.42
N ILE A 234 -10.74 21.96 12.31
CA ILE A 234 -9.51 22.62 11.89
C ILE A 234 -9.77 24.08 11.48
N LYS A 235 -10.84 24.35 10.73
CA LYS A 235 -11.23 25.74 10.39
C LYS A 235 -11.44 26.60 11.65
N LYS A 236 -12.12 26.06 12.66
CA LYS A 236 -12.32 26.73 13.95
C LYS A 236 -11.01 26.97 14.69
N LYS A 237 -10.10 25.99 14.71
CA LYS A 237 -8.75 26.15 15.31
C LYS A 237 -7.94 27.24 14.62
N LEU A 238 -7.99 27.32 13.28
CA LEU A 238 -7.30 28.36 12.52
C LEU A 238 -7.85 29.74 12.85
N GLN A 239 -9.17 29.93 12.87
CA GLN A 239 -9.80 31.20 13.25
C GLN A 239 -9.40 31.67 14.65
N ASN A 240 -9.34 30.75 15.62
CA ASN A 240 -8.96 31.07 17.00
C ASN A 240 -7.47 31.40 17.18
N ASN A 241 -6.59 30.89 16.32
CA ASN A 241 -5.14 31.10 16.38
C ASN A 241 -4.65 32.31 15.56
N LEU A 242 -5.53 33.02 14.85
CA LEU A 242 -5.21 34.20 14.04
C LEU A 242 -5.22 35.52 14.83
N THR A 243 -5.33 35.49 16.16
CA THR A 243 -5.10 36.68 16.97
C THR A 243 -3.62 37.06 16.91
N LEU A 244 -3.33 38.30 16.49
CA LEU A 244 -1.98 38.85 16.26
C LEU A 244 -1.01 38.65 17.43
N ASP A 245 -1.53 38.47 18.64
CA ASP A 245 -0.77 38.36 19.89
C ASP A 245 -0.22 36.94 20.17
N ARG A 246 -0.49 35.95 19.30
CA ARG A 246 -0.06 34.54 19.50
C ARG A 246 0.35 33.83 18.21
N GLN A 247 1.24 34.43 17.42
CA GLN A 247 1.82 33.74 16.27
C GLN A 247 2.75 32.60 16.73
N LYS A 248 2.17 31.41 16.90
CA LYS A 248 2.90 30.20 17.30
C LYS A 248 3.59 29.58 16.08
N MET A 249 4.88 29.29 16.21
CA MET A 249 5.59 28.50 15.21
C MET A 249 5.02 27.08 15.16
N SER A 250 4.84 26.56 13.94
CA SER A 250 4.45 25.17 13.70
C SER A 250 5.52 24.50 12.86
N VAL A 251 5.91 23.29 13.26
CA VAL A 251 6.86 22.45 12.53
C VAL A 251 6.09 21.25 11.97
N LEU A 252 6.22 21.01 10.66
CA LEU A 252 5.66 19.84 9.99
C LEU A 252 6.81 18.95 9.53
N ILE A 253 6.85 17.73 10.06
CA ILE A 253 7.78 16.69 9.65
C ILE A 253 7.00 15.66 8.84
N VAL A 254 7.48 15.36 7.63
CA VAL A 254 6.89 14.34 6.76
C VAL A 254 7.85 13.17 6.65
N GLY A 255 7.42 12.01 7.15
CA GLY A 255 8.12 10.74 6.98
C GLY A 255 7.44 9.90 5.91
N ILE A 256 8.23 9.27 5.05
CA ILE A 256 7.75 8.25 4.11
C ILE A 256 8.29 6.92 4.60
N ASP A 257 7.40 6.07 5.11
CA ASP A 257 7.77 4.76 5.66
C ASP A 257 8.13 3.77 4.54
N SER A 258 8.93 2.76 4.89
CA SER A 258 9.27 1.61 4.06
C SER A 258 10.09 1.91 2.80
N ILE A 259 10.71 3.10 2.72
CA ILE A 259 11.59 3.47 1.61
C ILE A 259 12.87 4.17 2.10
N SER A 260 14.03 3.81 1.53
CA SER A 260 15.27 4.53 1.80
C SER A 260 15.37 5.81 0.97
N ARG A 261 16.19 6.77 1.41
CA ARG A 261 16.49 8.01 0.66
C ARG A 261 16.86 7.73 -0.80
N LEU A 262 17.79 6.82 -1.03
CA LEU A 262 18.26 6.49 -2.39
C LEU A 262 17.15 5.82 -3.22
N ASN A 263 16.31 4.99 -2.61
CA ASN A 263 15.18 4.39 -3.31
C ASN A 263 14.12 5.45 -3.66
N LEU A 264 13.86 6.41 -2.78
CA LEU A 264 12.93 7.53 -3.06
C LEU A 264 13.38 8.37 -4.26
N ILE A 265 14.68 8.66 -4.37
CA ILE A 265 15.25 9.38 -5.52
C ILE A 265 15.02 8.60 -6.83
N ARG A 266 15.17 7.27 -6.78
CA ARG A 266 15.00 6.40 -7.95
C ARG A 266 13.54 6.24 -8.37
N THR A 267 12.65 5.89 -7.44
CA THR A 267 11.28 5.46 -7.73
C THR A 267 10.29 6.61 -7.75
N MET A 268 10.59 7.72 -7.07
CA MET A 268 9.71 8.89 -6.97
C MET A 268 10.41 10.22 -7.33
N PRO A 269 11.11 10.31 -8.49
CA PRO A 269 11.91 11.49 -8.84
C PRO A 269 11.08 12.77 -9.00
N LYS A 270 9.81 12.65 -9.43
CA LYS A 270 8.89 13.79 -9.50
C LYS A 270 8.56 14.36 -8.11
N THR A 271 8.36 13.47 -7.12
CA THR A 271 8.10 13.85 -5.73
C THR A 271 9.32 14.53 -5.12
N VAL A 272 10.52 13.99 -5.33
CA VAL A 272 11.77 14.61 -4.84
C VAL A 272 11.95 16.02 -5.40
N ARG A 273 11.79 16.20 -6.73
CA ARG A 273 11.87 17.53 -7.36
C ARG A 273 10.82 18.49 -6.82
N PHE A 274 9.60 18.03 -6.58
CA PHE A 274 8.54 18.84 -6.00
C PHE A 274 8.90 19.32 -4.58
N LEU A 275 9.37 18.42 -3.72
CA LEU A 275 9.78 18.76 -2.35
C LEU A 275 10.94 19.77 -2.34
N GLN A 276 11.94 19.59 -3.19
CA GLN A 276 13.06 20.52 -3.35
C GLN A 276 12.58 21.90 -3.80
N LYS A 277 11.71 21.97 -4.81
CA LYS A 277 11.16 23.22 -5.32
C LYS A 277 10.33 23.96 -4.27
N MET A 278 9.64 23.23 -3.40
CA MET A 278 8.84 23.77 -2.32
C MET A 278 9.68 24.20 -1.09
N GLY A 279 11.00 24.00 -1.12
CA GLY A 279 11.91 24.41 -0.04
C GLY A 279 11.89 23.48 1.17
N TRP A 280 11.45 22.22 1.02
CA TRP A 280 11.52 21.24 2.11
C TRP A 280 12.98 20.93 2.47
N VAL A 281 13.25 20.86 3.77
CA VAL A 281 14.57 20.50 4.29
C VAL A 281 14.69 18.99 4.37
N GLU A 282 15.53 18.41 3.53
CA GLU A 282 15.89 16.99 3.61
C GLU A 282 16.81 16.75 4.81
N MET A 283 16.44 15.83 5.70
CA MET A 283 17.27 15.41 6.84
C MET A 283 18.37 14.45 6.38
N LYS A 284 19.37 14.97 5.65
CA LYS A 284 20.52 14.19 5.20
C LYS A 284 21.31 13.64 6.40
N GLY A 285 21.76 12.39 6.30
CA GLY A 285 22.49 11.71 7.38
C GLY A 285 21.61 11.13 8.49
N TYR A 286 20.31 11.46 8.52
CA TYR A 286 19.36 10.76 9.37
C TYR A 286 19.22 9.30 8.91
N ASN A 287 19.33 8.37 9.86
CA ASN A 287 19.19 6.94 9.63
C ASN A 287 18.24 6.32 10.66
N LYS A 288 17.63 5.20 10.27
CA LYS A 288 16.87 4.37 11.19
C LYS A 288 17.81 3.80 12.27
N ILE A 289 17.31 3.68 13.48
CA ILE A 289 18.01 3.06 14.62
C ILE A 289 17.62 1.58 14.80
N ASP A 290 16.52 1.16 14.17
CA ASP A 290 15.94 -0.17 14.32
C ASP A 290 15.08 -0.50 13.08
N ASP A 291 14.58 -1.72 12.93
CA ASP A 291 13.83 -2.17 11.76
C ASP A 291 12.36 -1.73 11.76
N ASN A 292 11.76 -1.58 12.93
CA ASN A 292 10.34 -1.27 13.06
C ASN A 292 10.06 0.24 13.09
N THR A 293 8.88 0.66 12.63
CA THR A 293 8.47 2.08 12.61
C THR A 293 8.44 2.70 14.02
N PHE A 294 7.96 1.95 15.02
CA PHE A 294 7.82 2.45 16.39
C PHE A 294 9.13 2.95 17.02
N PRO A 295 10.20 2.13 17.15
CA PRO A 295 11.45 2.59 17.75
C PRO A 295 12.08 3.78 17.00
N ASN A 296 11.99 3.81 15.67
CA ASN A 296 12.51 4.91 14.86
C ASN A 296 11.78 6.23 15.12
N LEU A 297 10.44 6.18 15.18
CA LEU A 297 9.64 7.37 15.44
C LEU A 297 9.85 7.88 16.88
N MET A 298 9.91 6.96 17.85
CA MET A 298 10.17 7.32 19.23
C MET A 298 11.52 8.01 19.41
N ALA A 299 12.57 7.52 18.76
CA ALA A 299 13.89 8.15 18.82
C ALA A 299 13.89 9.58 18.27
N VAL A 300 13.18 9.84 17.16
CA VAL A 300 13.06 11.19 16.60
C VAL A 300 12.27 12.12 17.51
N LEU A 301 11.16 11.64 18.08
CA LEU A 301 10.24 12.48 18.84
C LEU A 301 10.71 12.71 20.29
N THR A 302 11.48 11.78 20.86
CA THR A 302 11.84 11.81 22.28
C THR A 302 13.33 11.85 22.55
N GLY A 303 14.17 11.57 21.55
CA GLY A 303 15.61 11.36 21.75
C GLY A 303 15.97 10.07 22.48
N MET A 304 14.99 9.19 22.77
CA MET A 304 15.20 7.95 23.50
C MET A 304 15.21 6.74 22.57
N ASN A 305 16.07 5.76 22.88
CA ASN A 305 16.07 4.47 22.19
C ASN A 305 14.97 3.54 22.75
N TYR A 306 14.77 2.38 22.10
CA TYR A 306 13.73 1.44 22.46
C TYR A 306 13.79 0.98 23.93
N THR A 307 14.99 0.71 24.47
CA THR A 307 15.14 0.23 25.86
C THR A 307 14.84 1.31 26.88
N GLN A 308 15.15 2.58 26.59
CA GLN A 308 14.82 3.73 27.42
C GLN A 308 13.31 3.97 27.46
N VAL A 309 12.65 3.94 26.29
CA VAL A 309 11.18 4.11 26.20
C VAL A 309 10.46 3.01 26.98
N ARG A 310 10.85 1.75 26.81
CA ARG A 310 10.22 0.61 27.51
C ARG A 310 10.38 0.63 29.04
N LYS A 311 11.35 1.39 29.56
CA LYS A 311 11.52 1.55 31.02
C LYS A 311 10.61 2.66 31.58
N GLY A 312 10.23 3.63 30.76
CA GLY A 312 9.49 4.81 31.17
C GLY A 312 7.99 4.78 30.86
N CYS A 313 7.50 3.80 30.11
CA CYS A 313 6.11 3.63 29.70
C CYS A 313 5.67 2.17 29.90
#